data_AF-A0A5B8MVB2-F1
#
_entry.id   AF-A0A5B8MVB2-F1
#
_cell.length_a   1.000
_cell.length_b   1.000
_cell.length_c   1.000
_cell.angle_alpha   90.00
_cell.angle_beta   90.00
_cell.angle_gamma   90.00
#
_symmetry.space_group_name_H-M   'P 1'
#
loop_
_entity.id
_entity.type
_entity.pdbx_description
1 polymer ?
#
loop_
_entity_poly.entity_id
_entity_poly.type
_entity_poly.pdbx_seq_one_letter_code
_entity_poly.pdbx_strand_id
1 'polypeptide(L)' 'MGASAALFGGALGFMTQVYSNAVRRLPVLRKPWEHGIAGLVGAGFGVGVINMEERLRVYIEEQTQARSRK' A
#
# COMPACT_ATOMS: atom_id res chain seq x y z
N MET A 1 -11.75 -7.26 -2.56
CA MET A 1 -10.83 -6.54 -1.66
C MET A 1 -9.83 -5.63 -2.37
N GLY A 2 -9.53 -5.83 -3.66
CA GLY A 2 -8.53 -5.01 -4.38
C GLY A 2 -8.86 -3.51 -4.47
N ALA A 3 -10.12 -3.14 -4.73
CA ALA A 3 -10.51 -1.72 -4.85
C ALA A 3 -10.37 -0.95 -3.54
N SER A 4 -10.76 -1.56 -2.41
CA SER A 4 -10.58 -0.95 -1.08
C SER A 4 -9.11 -0.83 -0.70
N ALA A 5 -8.28 -1.82 -1.05
CA ALA A 5 -6.83 -1.78 -0.80
C ALA A 5 -6.13 -0.70 -1.65
N ALA A 6 -6.53 -0.55 -2.92
CA ALA A 6 -6.04 0.51 -3.79
C ALA A 6 -6.44 1.91 -3.28
N LEU A 7 -7.69 2.09 -2.84
CA LEU A 7 -8.15 3.35 -2.25
C LEU A 7 -7.40 3.67 -0.95
N PHE A 8 -7.23 2.68 -0.08
CA PHE A 8 -6.53 2.86 1.19
C PHE A 8 -5.04 3.17 0.98
N GLY A 9 -4.39 2.38 0.12
CA GLY A 9 -3.00 2.63 -0.27
C GLY A 9 -2.84 4.01 -0.93
N GLY A 10 -3.77 4.40 -1.80
CA GLY A 10 -3.72 5.70 -2.46
C GLY A 10 -3.93 6.87 -1.51
N ALA A 11 -4.83 6.73 -0.54
CA ALA A 11 -4.99 7.70 0.54
C ALA A 11 -3.70 7.82 1.38
N LEU A 12 -3.04 6.71 1.72
CA LEU A 12 -1.76 6.73 2.44
C LEU A 12 -0.65 7.43 1.63
N GLY A 13 -0.58 7.15 0.32
CA GLY A 13 0.36 7.83 -0.58
C GLY A 13 0.12 9.34 -0.64
N PHE A 14 -1.14 9.76 -0.78
CA PHE A 14 -1.53 11.17 -0.72
C PHE A 14 -1.18 11.82 0.62
N MET A 15 -1.51 11.18 1.74
CA MET A 15 -1.23 11.69 3.08
C MET A 15 0.26 11.79 3.37
N THR A 16 1.07 10.87 2.83
CA THR A 16 2.53 10.94 2.94
C THR A 16 3.07 12.20 2.26
N GLN A 17 2.52 12.58 1.10
CA GLN A 17 2.94 13.81 0.41
C GLN A 17 2.48 15.07 1.16
N VAL A 18 1.25 15.07 1.70
CA VAL A 18 0.75 16.14 2.58
C VAL A 18 1.66 16.30 3.80
N TYR A 19 2.02 15.19 4.44
CA TYR A 19 2.91 15.19 5.61
C TYR A 19 4.31 15.69 5.27
N SER A 20 4.88 15.27 4.14
CA SER A 20 6.18 15.76 3.64
C SER A 20 6.19 17.28 3.48
N ASN A 21 5.12 17.85 2.92
CA ASN A 21 4.99 19.30 2.76
C ASN A 21 4.79 20.02 4.09
N ALA A 22 4.02 19.42 5.02
CA ALA A 22 3.83 19.96 6.36
C ALA A 22 5.14 20.04 7.15
N VAL A 23 5.96 18.98 7.12
CA VAL A 23 7.28 18.94 7.78
C VAL A 23 8.22 20.01 7.20
N ARG A 24 8.15 20.27 5.90
CA ARG A 24 8.95 21.32 5.23
C ARG A 24 8.40 22.74 5.44
N ARG A 25 7.30 22.90 6.17
CA ARG A 25 6.55 24.17 6.31
C ARG A 25 6.20 24.80 4.96
N LEU A 26 6.01 23.97 3.92
CA LEU A 26 5.62 24.42 2.59
C LEU A 26 4.09 24.37 2.47
N PRO A 27 3.49 25.21 1.61
CA PRO A 27 2.06 25.11 1.32
C PRO A 27 1.73 23.68 0.90
N VAL A 28 0.70 23.10 1.52
CA VAL A 28 0.34 21.68 1.35
C VAL A 28 0.22 21.30 -0.13
N LEU A 29 -0.33 22.18 -0.95
CA LEU A 29 -0.56 21.97 -2.39
C LEU A 29 0.45 22.69 -3.28
N ARG A 30 1.68 22.96 -2.82
CA ARG A 30 2.71 23.64 -3.64
C ARG A 30 2.91 22.96 -5.01
N LYS A 31 2.81 21.63 -5.06
CA LYS A 31 2.84 20.83 -6.29
C LYS A 31 1.74 19.77 -6.25
N PRO A 32 0.54 20.07 -6.78
CA PRO A 32 -0.62 19.17 -6.67
C PRO A 32 -0.42 17.86 -7.45
N TRP A 33 0.34 17.88 -8.53
CA TRP A 33 0.62 16.68 -9.33
C TRP A 33 1.45 15.62 -8.57
N GLU A 34 2.35 16.05 -7.66
CA GLU A 34 3.14 15.12 -6.84
C GLU A 34 2.24 14.29 -5.91
N HIS A 35 1.11 14.85 -5.48
CA HIS A 35 0.13 14.16 -4.63
C HIS A 35 -0.64 13.10 -5.43
N GLY A 36 -0.92 13.38 -6.71
CA GLY A 36 -1.52 12.42 -7.62
C GLY A 36 -0.60 11.22 -7.89
N ILE A 37 0.69 11.48 -8.11
CA ILE A 37 1.69 10.41 -8.28
C ILE A 37 1.88 9.62 -6.99
N ALA A 38 2.02 10.30 -5.84
CA ALA A 38 2.15 9.63 -4.55
C ALA A 38 0.92 8.76 -4.24
N GLY A 39 -0.28 9.25 -4.56
CA GLY A 39 -1.52 8.48 -4.47
C GLY A 39 -1.54 7.27 -5.39
N LEU A 40 -1.09 7.38 -6.64
CA LEU A 40 -0.99 6.23 -7.55
C LEU A 40 0.03 5.19 -7.07
N VAL A 41 1.21 5.63 -6.62
CA VAL A 41 2.23 4.76 -6.04
C VAL A 41 1.70 4.06 -4.79
N GLY A 42 1.02 4.81 -3.92
CA GLY A 42 0.36 4.27 -2.74
C GLY A 42 -0.73 3.25 -3.07
N ALA A 43 -1.54 3.49 -4.10
CA ALA A 43 -2.58 2.56 -4.53
C ALA A 43 -1.99 1.24 -5.04
N GLY A 44 -0.92 1.32 -5.84
CA GLY A 44 -0.16 0.15 -6.27
C GLY A 44 0.44 -0.62 -5.09
N PHE A 45 0.99 0.09 -4.11
CA PHE A 45 1.49 -0.51 -2.87
C PHE A 45 0.39 -1.24 -2.09
N GLY A 46 -0.78 -0.62 -1.92
CA GLY A 46 -1.91 -1.25 -1.22
C GLY A 46 -2.36 -2.56 -1.87
N VAL A 47 -2.43 -2.61 -3.19
CA VAL A 47 -2.75 -3.86 -3.92
C VAL A 47 -1.61 -4.88 -3.80
N GLY A 48 -0.36 -4.44 -3.88
CA GLY A 48 0.81 -5.30 -3.74
C GLY A 48 0.88 -6.01 -2.38
N VAL A 49 0.57 -5.30 -1.29
CA VAL A 49 0.56 -5.86 0.06
C VAL A 49 -0.48 -6.97 0.21
N ILE A 50 -1.70 -6.75 -0.28
CA ILE A 50 -2.76 -7.77 -0.20
C ILE A 50 -2.41 -9.01 -1.02
N ASN A 51 -1.89 -8.82 -2.25
CA ASN A 51 -1.44 -9.94 -3.07
C ASN A 51 -0.29 -10.71 -2.43
N MET A 52 0.62 -10.00 -1.73
CA MET A 52 1.69 -10.63 -0.96
C MET A 52 1.11 -11.45 0.19
N GLU A 53 0.18 -10.91 0.97
CA GLU A 53 -0.48 -11.60 2.07
C GLU A 53 -1.16 -12.90 1.60
N GLU A 54 -1.87 -12.86 0.48
CA GLU A 54 -2.54 -14.04 -0.09
C GLU A 54 -1.53 -15.13 -0.49
N ARG A 55 -0.42 -14.76 -1.13
CA ARG A 55 0.66 -15.72 -1.46
C ARG A 55 1.30 -16.33 -0.22
N LEU A 56 1.53 -15.53 0.83
CA LEU A 56 2.07 -16.01 2.10
C LEU A 56 1.11 -16.98 2.80
N ARG A 57 -0.20 -16.72 2.77
CA ARG A 57 -1.21 -17.63 3.34
C ARG A 57 -1.15 -19.01 2.67
N VAL A 58 -1.16 -19.05 1.34
CA VAL A 58 -1.04 -20.31 0.59
C VAL A 58 0.27 -21.04 0.93
N TYR A 59 1.39 -20.31 0.95
CA TYR A 59 2.70 -20.90 1.29
C TYR A 59 2.71 -21.50 2.70
N ILE A 60 2.14 -20.82 3.70
CA ILE A 60 2.05 -21.31 5.08
C ILE A 60 1.16 -22.56 5.17
N GLU A 61 0.04 -22.57 4.45
CA GLU A 61 -0.87 -23.73 4.41
C GLU A 61 -0.17 -24.96 3.82
N GLU A 62 0.55 -24.80 2.71
CA GLU A 62 1.37 -25.87 2.11
C GLU A 62 2.41 -26.42 3.08
N GLN A 63 3.16 -25.54 3.76
CA GLN A 63 4.16 -25.97 4.75
C GLN A 63 3.52 -26.69 5.96
N THR A 64 2.35 -26.21 6.40
CA THR A 64 1.62 -26.82 7.52
C THR A 64 1.12 -28.22 7.15
N GLN A 65 0.57 -28.40 5.94
CA GLN A 65 0.15 -29.70 5.44
C GLN A 65 1.33 -30.65 5.23
N ALA A 66 2.45 -30.16 4.69
CA ALA A 66 3.67 -30.96 4.53
C ALA A 66 4.24 -31.43 5.87
N ARG A 67 4.11 -30.60 6.92
CA ARG A 67 4.50 -30.96 8.29
C ARG A 67 3.54 -31.96 8.93
N SER A 68 2.24 -31.83 8.71
CA SER A 68 1.19 -32.74 9.23
C SER A 68 1.26 -34.14 8.62
N ARG A 69 1.80 -34.27 7.40
CA ARG A 69 2.01 -35.56 6.72
C ARG A 69 3.26 -36.34 7.16
N LYS A 70 4.13 -35.76 7.98
CA LYS A 70 5.30 -36.43 8.57
C LYS A 70 5.01 -36.88 10.00
#